data_AF-A0A8X6FTH3-F1
#
_entry.id   AF-A0A8X6FTH3-F1
#
_cell.length_a   1.000
_cell.length_b   1.000
_cell.length_c   1.000
_cell.angle_alpha   90.00
_cell.angle_beta   90.00
_cell.angle_gamma   90.00
#
_symmetry.space_group_name_H-M   'P 1'
#
loop_
_entity.id
_entity.type
_entity.pdbx_description
1 polymer ?
#
loop_
_entity_poly.entity_id
_entity_poly.type
_entity_poly.pdbx_seq_one_letter_code
_entity_poly.pdbx_strand_id
1 'polypeptide(L)'
;MLSTLILSAILGFNGVEIESVRVIAHQENVVTTSFEEDTLDLSNSMNFGRKGAVKIRYHHLDHEPFSYEIRVENNTTKVNHGTVRIFLAPVCDELGNVIKIDELRRLMIELDRFHTTLNPGLNTIIRSSRDSSVTISTERKFEQLLKGEGTTEHSTEYCSCGWPNHLLIPKGNDKGMDFHLFVMVTDHLSDLVGQLTDKNICTDAVSYCGVKDDPYPDRKAMGFPFDRTIVADTVKEWLLPNMSLTTVKILHSLEQ
;
A
#
# COMPACT_ATOMS: atom_id res chain seq x y z
N MET A 1 -32.37 -4.94 -6.89
CA MET A 1 -32.23 -4.30 -8.23
C MET A 1 -31.75 -2.85 -8.14
N LEU A 2 -32.48 -1.91 -7.51
CA LEU A 2 -32.01 -0.51 -7.43
C LEU A 2 -30.68 -0.33 -6.66
N SER A 3 -30.52 -1.03 -5.54
CA SER A 3 -29.28 -0.98 -4.73
C SER A 3 -28.06 -1.53 -5.49
N THR A 4 -28.22 -2.64 -6.22
CA THR A 4 -27.16 -3.26 -7.04
C THR A 4 -26.72 -2.36 -8.19
N LEU A 5 -27.65 -1.68 -8.85
CA LEU A 5 -27.36 -0.72 -9.93
C LEU A 5 -26.60 0.51 -9.43
N ILE A 6 -26.96 1.03 -8.25
CA ILE A 6 -26.25 2.17 -7.62
C ILE A 6 -24.86 1.74 -7.16
N LEU A 7 -24.70 0.54 -6.60
CA LEU A 7 -23.40 0.00 -6.21
C LEU A 7 -22.46 -0.11 -7.42
N SER A 8 -22.96 -0.67 -8.52
CA SER A 8 -22.20 -0.79 -9.77
C SER A 8 -21.85 0.55 -10.39
N ALA A 9 -22.68 1.59 -10.21
CA ALA A 9 -22.39 2.93 -10.75
C ALA A 9 -21.30 3.68 -9.98
N ILE A 10 -21.10 3.36 -8.70
CA ILE A 10 -20.11 4.03 -7.84
C ILE A 10 -18.80 3.23 -7.77
N LEU A 11 -18.91 1.89 -7.70
CA LEU A 11 -17.78 0.98 -7.50
C LEU A 11 -17.25 0.39 -8.82
N GLY A 12 -18.08 0.32 -9.86
CA GLY A 12 -17.71 -0.34 -11.11
C GLY A 12 -16.78 0.49 -11.98
N PHE A 13 -15.94 -0.20 -12.75
CA PHE A 13 -15.19 0.38 -13.86
C PHE A 13 -15.50 -0.40 -15.14
N ASN A 14 -16.40 0.14 -15.95
CA ASN A 14 -16.96 -0.57 -17.10
C ASN A 14 -15.88 -1.00 -18.10
N GLY A 15 -15.90 -2.28 -18.46
CA GLY A 15 -14.98 -2.87 -19.43
C GLY A 15 -13.59 -3.18 -18.86
N VAL A 16 -13.35 -2.96 -17.57
CA VAL A 16 -12.10 -3.34 -16.89
C VAL A 16 -12.38 -4.50 -15.96
N GLU A 17 -11.62 -5.58 -16.12
CA GLU A 17 -11.76 -6.81 -15.34
C GLU A 17 -10.40 -7.26 -14.81
N ILE A 18 -10.31 -7.58 -13.52
CA ILE A 18 -9.11 -8.18 -12.93
C ILE A 18 -9.20 -9.69 -13.12
N GLU A 19 -8.31 -10.25 -13.95
CA GLU A 19 -8.24 -11.71 -14.17
C GLU A 19 -7.58 -12.42 -12.98
N SER A 20 -6.49 -11.85 -12.45
CA SER A 20 -5.77 -12.43 -11.33
C SER A 20 -4.88 -11.43 -10.62
N VAL A 21 -4.63 -11.70 -9.34
CA VAL A 21 -3.68 -10.98 -8.49
C VAL A 21 -2.81 -12.02 -7.81
N ARG A 22 -1.49 -11.84 -7.86
CA ARG A 22 -0.51 -12.67 -7.15
C ARG A 22 0.52 -11.80 -6.47
N VAL A 23 1.08 -12.31 -5.38
CA VAL A 23 2.26 -11.72 -4.74
C VAL A 23 3.48 -12.56 -5.12
N ILE A 24 4.44 -11.90 -5.77
CA ILE A 24 5.74 -12.45 -6.13
C ILE A 24 6.71 -12.10 -5.00
N ALA A 25 7.02 -13.10 -4.18
CA ALA A 25 8.04 -13.07 -3.14
C ALA A 25 8.97 -14.28 -3.34
N HIS A 26 9.78 -14.67 -2.33
CA HIS A 26 10.54 -15.92 -2.41
C HIS A 26 9.65 -17.14 -2.70
N GLN A 27 8.46 -17.16 -2.08
CA GLN A 27 7.39 -18.11 -2.39
C GLN A 27 6.14 -17.35 -2.83
N GLU A 28 5.52 -17.77 -3.94
CA GLU A 28 4.31 -17.11 -4.47
C GLU A 28 3.19 -17.07 -3.40
N ASN A 29 2.60 -15.90 -3.20
CA ASN A 29 1.54 -15.61 -2.23
C ASN A 29 1.92 -15.84 -0.76
N VAL A 30 3.21 -15.98 -0.44
CA VAL A 30 3.71 -16.04 0.93
C VAL A 30 4.75 -14.95 1.13
N VAL A 31 4.53 -14.05 2.08
CA VAL A 31 5.51 -13.01 2.45
C VAL A 31 6.07 -13.29 3.83
N THR A 32 7.39 -13.30 3.93
CA THR A 32 8.12 -13.56 5.17
C THR A 32 8.41 -12.26 5.90
N THR A 33 8.13 -12.22 7.20
CA THR A 33 8.57 -11.16 8.11
C THR A 33 9.61 -11.69 9.09
N SER A 34 10.48 -10.82 9.58
CA SER A 34 11.51 -11.14 10.57
C SER A 34 11.81 -9.92 11.44
N PHE A 35 12.53 -10.12 12.55
CA PHE A 35 13.12 -8.98 13.26
C PHE A 35 14.52 -8.72 12.71
N GLU A 36 14.81 -7.46 12.40
CA GLU A 36 16.14 -7.00 12.04
C GLU A 36 16.76 -6.18 13.19
N GLU A 37 18.08 -6.26 13.35
CA GLU A 37 18.83 -5.41 14.28
C GLU A 37 19.29 -4.13 13.54
N ASP A 38 19.02 -2.96 14.12
CA ASP A 38 19.52 -1.67 13.63
C ASP A 38 20.12 -0.83 14.77
N THR A 39 20.76 0.27 14.41
CA THR A 39 21.45 1.19 15.31
C THR A 39 20.95 2.62 15.17
N LEU A 40 20.59 3.23 16.30
CA LEU A 40 20.25 4.65 16.37
C LEU A 40 21.44 5.43 16.95
N ASP A 41 21.89 6.46 16.24
CA ASP A 41 22.96 7.35 16.68
C ASP A 41 22.41 8.48 17.56
N LEU A 42 22.80 8.47 18.84
CA LEU A 42 22.41 9.44 19.84
C LEU A 42 23.42 10.58 19.98
N SER A 43 24.52 10.60 19.25
CA SER A 43 25.63 11.55 19.44
C SER A 43 25.21 13.02 19.34
N ASN A 44 24.15 13.30 18.58
CA ASN A 44 23.59 14.64 18.40
C ASN A 44 22.39 14.93 19.32
N SER A 45 21.98 13.98 20.17
CA SER A 45 20.81 14.12 21.06
C SER A 45 21.14 14.74 22.42
N MET A 46 22.31 14.42 22.98
CA MET A 46 22.75 14.90 24.30
C MET A 46 24.27 14.88 24.43
N ASN A 47 24.80 15.65 25.39
CA ASN A 47 26.23 15.66 25.67
C ASN A 47 26.62 14.48 26.58
N PHE A 48 27.35 13.50 26.04
CA PHE A 48 27.81 12.31 26.76
C PHE A 48 29.15 12.49 27.49
N GLY A 49 29.78 13.67 27.45
CA GLY A 49 31.07 13.93 28.12
C GLY A 49 32.23 13.09 27.60
N ARG A 50 32.09 12.47 26.42
CA ARG A 50 33.11 11.62 25.77
C ARG A 50 33.26 11.97 24.30
N LYS A 51 34.39 11.59 23.71
CA LYS A 51 34.63 11.66 22.27
C LYS A 51 34.19 10.35 21.61
N GLY A 52 33.57 10.45 20.43
CA GLY A 52 33.14 9.30 19.62
C GLY A 52 31.63 9.06 19.63
N ALA A 53 31.16 8.27 18.66
CA ALA A 53 29.74 8.04 18.46
C ALA A 53 29.10 7.26 19.63
N VAL A 54 27.87 7.62 19.98
CA VAL A 54 27.05 6.90 20.95
C VAL A 54 25.86 6.30 20.21
N LYS A 55 25.87 4.98 20.04
CA LYS A 55 24.80 4.27 19.34
C LYS A 55 24.10 3.31 20.28
N ILE A 56 22.79 3.18 20.13
CA ILE A 56 22.00 2.12 20.76
C ILE A 56 21.60 1.10 19.70
N ARG A 57 21.58 -0.18 20.08
CA ARG A 57 21.04 -1.26 19.25
C ARG A 57 19.59 -1.48 19.59
N TYR A 58 18.76 -1.66 18.58
CA TYR A 58 17.34 -1.98 18.73
C TYR A 58 16.95 -2.98 17.65
N HIS A 59 15.80 -3.62 17.83
CA HIS A 59 15.22 -4.51 16.83
C HIS A 59 13.91 -3.92 16.35
N HIS A 60 13.62 -4.06 15.06
CA HIS A 60 12.33 -3.73 14.48
C HIS A 60 11.85 -4.88 13.59
N LEU A 61 10.53 -4.95 13.38
CA LEU A 61 9.97 -5.84 12.38
C LEU A 61 10.44 -5.37 11.00
N ASP A 62 10.68 -6.31 10.09
CA ASP A 62 10.85 -6.06 8.66
C ASP A 62 10.22 -7.21 7.86
N HIS A 63 10.21 -7.07 6.55
CA HIS A 63 9.68 -8.05 5.62
C HIS A 63 10.57 -8.21 4.38
N GLU A 64 10.53 -9.38 3.76
CA GLU A 64 11.19 -9.56 2.47
C GLU A 64 10.58 -8.62 1.40
N PRO A 65 11.37 -8.13 0.44
CA PRO A 65 10.82 -7.40 -0.70
C PRO A 65 9.90 -8.31 -1.52
N PHE A 66 8.75 -7.79 -1.93
CA PHE A 66 7.81 -8.50 -2.79
C PHE A 66 7.24 -7.58 -3.87
N SER A 67 6.57 -8.14 -4.86
CA SER A 67 5.86 -7.39 -5.89
C SER A 67 4.47 -7.94 -6.12
N TYR A 68 3.53 -7.07 -6.47
CA TYR A 68 2.21 -7.46 -6.96
C TYR A 68 2.29 -7.70 -8.46
N GLU A 69 1.79 -8.84 -8.93
CA GLU A 69 1.43 -9.07 -10.33
C GLU A 69 -0.09 -9.03 -10.45
N ILE A 70 -0.59 -8.03 -11.17
CA ILE A 70 -2.02 -7.81 -11.36
C ILE A 70 -2.31 -7.90 -12.86
N ARG A 71 -3.06 -8.92 -13.26
CA ARG A 71 -3.51 -9.10 -14.65
C ARG A 71 -4.88 -8.50 -14.82
N VAL A 72 -4.98 -7.54 -15.74
CA VAL A 72 -6.20 -6.75 -15.98
C VAL A 72 -6.54 -6.80 -17.47
N GLU A 73 -7.75 -7.26 -17.78
CA GLU A 73 -8.33 -7.21 -19.12
C GLU A 73 -9.09 -5.89 -19.31
N ASN A 74 -8.72 -5.13 -20.34
CA ASN A 74 -9.48 -3.98 -20.80
C ASN A 74 -10.26 -4.38 -22.06
N ASN A 75 -11.52 -4.76 -21.86
CA ASN A 75 -12.47 -5.17 -22.88
C ASN A 75 -12.97 -4.02 -23.78
N THR A 76 -12.50 -2.78 -23.57
CA THR A 76 -12.86 -1.64 -24.41
C THR A 76 -11.89 -1.47 -25.58
N THR A 77 -12.29 -0.70 -26.58
CA THR A 77 -11.42 -0.38 -27.73
C THR A 77 -10.48 0.81 -27.48
N LYS A 78 -10.51 1.40 -26.29
CA LYS A 78 -9.75 2.61 -25.93
C LYS A 78 -8.74 2.31 -24.84
N VAL A 79 -7.67 3.09 -24.83
CA VAL A 79 -6.77 3.14 -23.67
C VAL A 79 -7.53 3.76 -22.51
N ASN A 80 -7.58 3.05 -21.39
CA ASN A 80 -8.17 3.53 -20.14
C ASN A 80 -7.06 3.83 -19.13
N HIS A 81 -7.35 4.68 -18.15
CA HIS A 81 -6.43 4.97 -17.05
C HIS A 81 -7.04 4.48 -15.75
N GLY A 82 -6.31 3.62 -15.04
CA GLY A 82 -6.75 3.02 -13.79
C GLY A 82 -6.03 3.62 -12.60
N THR A 83 -6.75 3.86 -11.50
CA THR A 83 -6.15 3.96 -10.17
C THR A 83 -6.25 2.59 -9.54
N VAL A 84 -5.12 1.94 -9.28
CA VAL A 84 -5.05 0.67 -8.56
C VAL A 84 -5.03 0.99 -7.07
N ARG A 85 -5.88 0.30 -6.29
CA ARG A 85 -6.01 0.44 -4.84
C ARG A 85 -5.81 -0.93 -4.21
N ILE A 86 -4.86 -1.06 -3.29
CA ILE A 86 -4.49 -2.33 -2.66
C ILE A 86 -4.70 -2.22 -1.16
N PHE A 87 -5.44 -3.18 -0.59
CA PHE A 87 -5.70 -3.27 0.84
C PHE A 87 -5.43 -4.68 1.37
N LEU A 88 -5.22 -4.79 2.68
CA LEU A 88 -4.97 -6.05 3.36
C LEU A 88 -5.80 -6.16 4.64
N ALA A 89 -6.40 -7.32 4.90
CA ALA A 89 -7.09 -7.60 6.16
C ALA A 89 -6.95 -9.09 6.54
N PRO A 90 -7.00 -9.46 7.82
CA PRO A 90 -6.98 -10.87 8.22
C PRO A 90 -8.21 -11.62 7.72
N VAL A 91 -8.07 -12.91 7.39
CA VAL A 91 -9.20 -13.77 6.99
C VAL A 91 -10.07 -14.17 8.19
N CYS A 92 -9.41 -14.49 9.31
CA CYS A 92 -10.06 -14.95 10.53
C CYS A 92 -9.73 -14.05 11.72
N ASP A 93 -10.63 -14.04 12.71
CA ASP A 93 -10.37 -13.50 14.03
C ASP A 93 -9.44 -14.41 14.85
N GLU A 94 -9.11 -14.00 16.08
CA GLU A 94 -8.23 -14.75 16.98
C GLU A 94 -8.78 -16.11 17.43
N LEU A 95 -10.10 -16.32 17.31
CA LEU A 95 -10.78 -17.58 17.64
C LEU A 95 -10.90 -18.50 16.42
N GLY A 96 -10.48 -18.05 15.23
CA GLY A 96 -10.53 -18.79 13.98
C GLY A 96 -11.85 -18.66 13.22
N ASN A 97 -12.73 -17.74 13.60
CA ASN A 97 -13.96 -17.47 12.84
C ASN A 97 -13.64 -16.61 11.62
N VAL A 98 -14.26 -16.94 10.47
CA VAL A 98 -14.12 -16.13 9.25
C VAL A 98 -14.79 -14.77 9.44
N ILE A 99 -14.05 -13.70 9.20
CA ILE A 99 -14.55 -12.32 9.37
C ILE A 99 -15.45 -11.95 8.19
N LYS A 100 -16.61 -11.37 8.49
CA LYS A 100 -17.56 -10.92 7.46
C LYS A 100 -17.06 -9.67 6.74
N ILE A 101 -17.44 -9.50 5.47
CA ILE A 101 -16.98 -8.38 4.64
C ILE A 101 -17.29 -7.00 5.25
N ASP A 102 -18.44 -6.85 5.91
CA ASP A 102 -18.79 -5.58 6.56
C ASP A 102 -17.91 -5.26 7.77
N GLU A 103 -17.36 -6.29 8.43
CA GLU A 103 -16.43 -6.16 9.56
C GLU A 103 -15.00 -5.93 9.06
N LEU A 104 -14.61 -6.58 7.94
CA LEU A 104 -13.31 -6.37 7.28
C LEU A 104 -13.04 -4.89 6.97
N ARG A 105 -14.09 -4.08 6.73
CA ARG A 105 -13.96 -2.63 6.50
C ARG A 105 -13.15 -1.89 7.55
N ARG A 106 -13.17 -2.36 8.80
CA ARG A 106 -12.44 -1.75 9.92
C ARG A 106 -10.99 -2.26 10.04
N LEU A 107 -10.66 -3.32 9.32
CA LEU A 107 -9.39 -4.04 9.41
C LEU A 107 -8.56 -3.92 8.13
N MET A 108 -9.16 -3.42 7.04
CA MET A 108 -8.48 -3.14 5.78
C MET A 108 -7.48 -2.01 5.95
N ILE A 109 -6.20 -2.37 6.00
CA ILE A 109 -5.10 -1.43 5.92
C ILE A 109 -4.77 -1.15 4.45
N GLU A 110 -4.51 0.09 4.10
CA GLU A 110 -4.05 0.45 2.75
C GLU A 110 -2.59 0.03 2.59
N LEU A 111 -2.28 -0.65 1.48
CA LEU A 111 -0.92 -1.04 1.12
C LEU A 111 -0.35 -0.18 0.00
N ASP A 112 -1.17 0.24 -0.96
CA ASP A 112 -0.71 1.08 -2.08
C ASP A 112 -1.89 1.69 -2.84
N ARG A 113 -1.63 2.84 -3.48
CA ARG A 113 -2.51 3.48 -4.44
C ARG A 113 -1.69 4.17 -5.53
N PHE A 114 -1.87 3.76 -6.78
CA PHE A 114 -1.09 4.28 -7.90
C PHE A 114 -1.85 4.31 -9.22
N HIS A 115 -1.40 5.15 -10.14
CA HIS A 115 -1.91 5.25 -11.50
C HIS A 115 -1.30 4.19 -12.41
N THR A 116 -2.10 3.68 -13.35
CA THR A 116 -1.64 2.82 -14.44
C THR A 116 -2.39 3.12 -15.73
N THR A 117 -1.77 2.80 -16.87
CA THR A 117 -2.39 2.89 -18.19
C THR A 117 -2.76 1.48 -18.66
N LEU A 118 -4.02 1.30 -19.06
CA LEU A 118 -4.58 0.02 -19.50
C LEU A 118 -4.86 0.08 -21.00
N ASN A 119 -4.03 -0.59 -21.80
CA ASN A 119 -4.26 -0.73 -23.23
C ASN A 119 -5.43 -1.70 -23.49
N PRO A 120 -6.16 -1.60 -24.62
CA PRO A 120 -7.13 -2.62 -25.01
C PRO A 120 -6.52 -4.02 -24.98
N GLY A 121 -7.24 -4.99 -24.43
CA GLY A 121 -6.74 -6.35 -24.21
C GLY A 121 -6.16 -6.58 -22.82
N LEU A 122 -5.36 -7.65 -22.71
CA LEU A 122 -4.70 -8.06 -21.47
C LEU A 122 -3.50 -7.17 -21.13
N ASN A 123 -3.45 -6.71 -19.88
CA ASN A 123 -2.34 -5.95 -19.30
C ASN A 123 -1.79 -6.68 -18.07
N THR A 124 -0.47 -6.70 -17.92
CA THR A 124 0.19 -7.20 -16.71
C THR A 124 0.87 -6.03 -16.00
N ILE A 125 0.39 -5.70 -14.81
CA ILE A 125 0.91 -4.64 -13.97
C ILE A 125 1.82 -5.28 -12.93
N ILE A 126 3.07 -4.83 -12.87
CA ILE A 126 4.03 -5.23 -11.83
C ILE A 126 4.29 -4.01 -10.94
N ARG A 127 4.13 -4.19 -9.63
CA ARG A 127 4.34 -3.11 -8.64
C ARG A 127 5.15 -3.62 -7.46
N SER A 128 6.29 -2.98 -7.19
CA SER A 128 7.15 -3.32 -6.06
C SER A 128 6.56 -2.81 -4.74
N SER A 129 6.72 -3.58 -3.66
CA SER A 129 6.35 -3.13 -2.31
C SER A 129 7.09 -1.87 -1.88
N ARG A 130 8.30 -1.64 -2.43
CA ARG A 130 9.14 -0.47 -2.13
C ARG A 130 8.63 0.84 -2.74
N ASP A 131 7.74 0.74 -3.73
CA ASP A 131 7.16 1.91 -4.37
C ASP A 131 5.84 2.33 -3.71
N SER A 132 5.47 1.70 -2.59
CA SER A 132 4.20 1.90 -1.90
C SER A 132 3.94 3.37 -1.57
N SER A 133 2.76 3.86 -1.96
CA SER A 133 2.30 5.22 -1.70
C SER A 133 1.93 5.51 -0.23
N VAL A 134 1.97 4.51 0.66
CA VAL A 134 1.79 4.72 2.11
C VAL A 134 3.11 4.92 2.83
N THR A 135 4.22 4.43 2.25
CA THR A 135 5.53 4.39 2.92
C THR A 135 6.44 5.53 2.53
N ILE A 136 7.38 5.88 3.41
CA ILE A 136 8.49 6.76 3.06
C ILE A 136 9.66 5.94 2.48
N SER A 137 10.17 6.38 1.33
CA SER A 137 11.22 5.66 0.59
C SER A 137 12.60 5.73 1.26
N THR A 138 12.90 6.81 1.98
CA THR A 138 14.19 7.01 2.66
C THR A 138 14.10 8.03 3.79
N GLU A 139 14.49 7.65 5.00
CA GLU A 139 14.80 8.59 6.08
C GLU A 139 16.28 8.99 6.02
N ARG A 140 16.56 10.29 6.06
CA ARG A 140 17.95 10.81 6.00
C ARG A 140 18.54 10.89 7.40
N LYS A 141 19.70 10.27 7.61
CA LYS A 141 20.44 10.37 8.88
C LYS A 141 21.10 11.75 9.00
N PHE A 142 21.25 12.24 10.22
CA PHE A 142 21.84 13.57 10.47
C PHE A 142 23.24 13.74 9.85
N GLU A 143 24.07 12.69 9.88
CA GLU A 143 25.40 12.70 9.25
C GLU A 143 25.34 12.90 7.73
N GLN A 144 24.31 12.38 7.07
CA GLN A 144 24.11 12.54 5.62
C GLN A 144 23.73 13.99 5.30
N LEU A 145 22.86 14.59 6.12
CA LEU A 145 22.48 16.00 5.99
C LEU A 145 23.69 16.92 6.20
N LEU A 146 24.55 16.65 7.18
CA LEU A 146 25.79 17.41 7.40
C LEU A 146 26.76 17.34 6.21
N LYS A 147 26.73 16.25 5.44
CA LYS A 147 27.53 16.06 4.22
C LYS A 147 26.88 16.68 2.98
N GLY A 148 25.67 17.23 3.09
CA GLY A 148 24.90 17.75 1.96
C GLY A 148 24.29 16.65 1.07
N GLU A 149 24.16 15.42 1.56
CA GLU A 149 23.47 14.37 0.81
C GLU A 149 21.96 14.67 0.75
N GLY A 150 21.40 14.77 -0.45
CA GLY A 150 19.96 15.01 -0.65
C GLY A 150 19.55 16.49 -0.64
N THR A 151 20.50 17.44 -0.69
CA THR A 151 20.20 18.85 -0.93
C THR A 151 20.10 19.13 -2.44
N THR A 152 18.89 19.20 -2.99
CA THR A 152 18.64 19.85 -4.30
C THR A 152 18.35 21.35 -4.09
N GLU A 153 18.05 22.12 -5.14
CA GLU A 153 17.74 23.57 -5.06
C GLU A 153 16.61 23.92 -4.06
N HIS A 154 15.83 22.93 -3.59
CA HIS A 154 14.81 23.02 -2.54
C HIS A 154 15.29 22.44 -1.18
N SER A 155 16.57 22.64 -0.83
CA SER A 155 17.27 22.05 0.33
C SER A 155 16.69 22.35 1.72
N THR A 156 15.62 23.13 1.82
CA THR A 156 14.88 23.42 3.05
C THR A 156 13.59 22.61 3.20
N GLU A 157 13.22 21.80 2.22
CA GLU A 157 11.90 21.18 2.15
C GLU A 157 11.99 19.64 2.16
N TYR A 158 12.14 19.08 3.37
CA TYR A 158 12.13 17.63 3.58
C TYR A 158 10.77 17.18 4.08
N CYS A 159 10.22 16.12 3.51
CA CYS A 159 9.07 15.43 4.09
C CYS A 159 9.51 14.11 4.71
N SER A 160 9.35 14.05 6.03
CA SER A 160 9.55 12.84 6.83
C SER A 160 8.22 12.17 7.18
N CYS A 161 7.11 12.63 6.60
CA CYS A 161 5.82 11.99 6.77
C CYS A 161 5.75 10.77 5.84
N GLY A 162 5.44 9.63 6.43
CA GLY A 162 5.13 8.39 5.73
C GLY A 162 5.13 7.24 6.72
N TRP A 163 4.48 6.14 6.37
CA TRP A 163 4.56 4.93 7.16
C TRP A 163 5.96 4.30 7.01
N PRO A 164 6.57 3.77 8.09
CA PRO A 164 7.86 3.09 7.96
C PRO A 164 7.75 1.89 7.02
N ASN A 165 8.63 1.80 6.02
CA ASN A 165 8.58 0.71 5.03
C ASN A 165 8.61 -0.68 5.68
N HIS A 166 9.45 -0.87 6.70
CA HIS A 166 9.58 -2.13 7.44
C HIS A 166 8.31 -2.55 8.21
N LEU A 167 7.29 -1.67 8.30
CA LEU A 167 5.98 -1.94 8.88
C LEU A 167 4.85 -1.97 7.84
N LEU A 168 5.14 -2.02 6.54
CA LEU A 168 4.13 -2.02 5.48
C LEU A 168 3.08 -3.13 5.66
N ILE A 169 3.50 -4.30 6.12
CA ILE A 169 2.62 -5.44 6.39
C ILE A 169 2.63 -5.85 7.87
N PRO A 170 1.54 -6.46 8.37
CA PRO A 170 1.51 -7.02 9.72
C PRO A 170 2.55 -8.15 9.88
N LYS A 171 2.94 -8.43 11.12
CA LYS A 171 3.87 -9.51 11.45
C LYS A 171 3.42 -10.90 10.95
N GLY A 172 2.13 -11.20 11.01
CA GLY A 172 1.64 -12.58 10.85
C GLY A 172 2.05 -13.47 12.02
N ASN A 173 2.26 -14.77 11.77
CA ASN A 173 2.69 -15.73 12.79
C ASN A 173 3.62 -16.80 12.21
N ASP A 174 4.22 -17.60 13.08
CA ASP A 174 5.18 -18.67 12.78
C ASP A 174 4.60 -19.86 11.99
N LYS A 175 3.26 -19.95 11.90
CA LYS A 175 2.55 -20.94 11.09
C LYS A 175 2.08 -20.38 9.74
N GLY A 176 2.28 -19.09 9.52
CA GLY A 176 1.75 -18.35 8.40
C GLY A 176 0.26 -18.03 8.57
N MET A 177 -0.02 -16.75 8.79
CA MET A 177 -1.38 -16.22 8.96
C MET A 177 -1.97 -15.83 7.61
N ASP A 178 -3.22 -16.21 7.36
CA ASP A 178 -3.91 -15.89 6.11
C ASP A 178 -4.51 -14.48 6.16
N PHE A 179 -4.28 -13.73 5.09
CA PHE A 179 -4.81 -12.40 4.86
C PHE A 179 -5.53 -12.35 3.51
N HIS A 180 -6.60 -11.57 3.47
CA HIS A 180 -7.23 -11.12 2.24
C HIS A 180 -6.44 -9.95 1.67
N LEU A 181 -5.83 -10.14 0.50
CA LEU A 181 -5.29 -9.09 -0.35
C LEU A 181 -6.40 -8.63 -1.31
N PHE A 182 -6.92 -7.43 -1.06
CA PHE A 182 -7.93 -6.81 -1.92
C PHE A 182 -7.27 -5.88 -2.92
N VAL A 183 -7.66 -6.00 -4.19
CA VAL A 183 -7.25 -5.08 -5.25
C VAL A 183 -8.49 -4.56 -5.96
N MET A 184 -8.54 -3.26 -6.18
CA MET A 184 -9.57 -2.61 -6.98
C MET A 184 -8.94 -1.66 -7.99
N VAL A 185 -9.49 -1.64 -9.22
CA VAL A 185 -9.13 -0.64 -10.23
C VAL A 185 -10.30 0.31 -10.43
N THR A 186 -10.09 1.61 -10.22
CA THR A 186 -11.08 2.68 -10.49
C THR A 186 -10.67 3.52 -11.69
N ASP A 187 -11.64 4.22 -12.29
CA ASP A 187 -11.36 5.18 -13.37
C ASP A 187 -10.55 6.37 -12.84
N HIS A 188 -9.28 6.44 -13.26
CA HIS A 188 -8.36 7.48 -12.81
C HIS A 188 -8.81 8.88 -13.18
N LEU A 189 -9.44 9.06 -14.34
CA LEU A 189 -9.88 10.38 -14.80
C LEU A 189 -11.03 10.93 -13.93
N SER A 190 -11.81 10.03 -13.34
CA SER A 190 -12.86 10.37 -12.38
C SER A 190 -12.31 10.57 -10.96
N ASP A 191 -11.14 9.98 -10.64
CA ASP A 191 -10.48 10.08 -9.34
C ASP A 191 -9.59 11.33 -9.22
N LEU A 192 -8.96 11.76 -10.31
CA LEU A 192 -7.90 12.76 -10.28
C LEU A 192 -8.37 14.13 -9.75
N VAL A 193 -7.59 14.68 -8.80
CA VAL A 193 -7.65 16.09 -8.39
C VAL A 193 -6.32 16.76 -8.73
N GLY A 194 -6.36 17.82 -9.53
CA GLY A 194 -5.14 18.49 -10.00
C GLY A 194 -4.33 17.62 -10.96
N GLN A 195 -3.07 17.97 -11.18
CA GLN A 195 -2.09 17.13 -11.87
C GLN A 195 -0.83 17.10 -11.02
N LEU A 196 -0.38 15.91 -10.63
CA LEU A 196 0.96 15.73 -10.08
C LEU A 196 1.95 15.95 -11.23
N THR A 197 2.83 16.92 -11.05
CA THR A 197 3.89 17.29 -11.98
C THR A 197 5.25 17.04 -11.31
N ASP A 198 6.33 17.08 -12.08
CA ASP A 198 7.70 16.95 -11.54
C ASP A 198 8.09 18.09 -10.57
N LYS A 199 7.24 19.11 -10.44
CA LYS A 199 7.39 20.20 -9.46
C LYS A 199 6.85 19.82 -8.07
N ASN A 200 6.06 18.76 -7.98
CA ASN A 200 5.51 18.31 -6.72
C ASN A 200 6.60 17.67 -5.86
N ILE A 201 6.70 18.14 -4.62
CA ILE A 201 7.63 17.63 -3.62
C ILE A 201 6.82 16.73 -2.68
N CYS A 202 7.47 15.71 -2.11
CA CYS A 202 6.88 14.83 -1.09
C CYS A 202 5.73 13.94 -1.59
N THR A 203 5.90 13.35 -2.77
CA THR A 203 4.90 12.47 -3.40
C THR A 203 5.07 10.98 -3.06
N ASP A 204 6.03 10.64 -2.21
CA ASP A 204 6.34 9.25 -1.85
C ASP A 204 5.22 8.61 -1.01
N ALA A 205 4.69 9.33 -0.01
CA ALA A 205 3.74 8.80 0.97
C ALA A 205 2.34 9.44 0.88
N VAL A 206 1.89 9.72 -0.35
CA VAL A 206 0.67 10.51 -0.63
C VAL A 206 -0.60 9.93 0.00
N SER A 207 -0.69 8.62 0.18
CA SER A 207 -1.88 7.99 0.76
C SER A 207 -2.19 8.53 2.16
N TYR A 208 -1.19 8.66 3.03
CA TYR A 208 -1.38 9.11 4.42
C TYR A 208 -0.94 10.55 4.66
N CYS A 209 -0.04 11.09 3.83
CA CYS A 209 0.55 12.41 4.05
C CYS A 209 0.04 13.48 3.08
N GLY A 210 -0.72 13.09 2.06
CA GLY A 210 -1.12 13.99 0.99
C GLY A 210 0.06 14.53 0.20
N VAL A 211 -0.13 15.69 -0.43
CA VAL A 211 0.89 16.37 -1.22
C VAL A 211 1.07 17.75 -0.62
N LYS A 212 2.33 18.19 -0.48
CA LYS A 212 2.61 19.51 0.08
C LYS A 212 2.04 20.61 -0.82
N ASP A 213 1.35 21.57 -0.20
CA ASP A 213 0.76 22.76 -0.85
C ASP A 213 -0.20 22.47 -2.02
N ASP A 214 -0.70 21.24 -2.10
CA ASP A 214 -1.64 20.80 -3.14
C ASP A 214 -2.85 20.07 -2.55
N PRO A 215 -4.00 20.07 -3.26
CA PRO A 215 -5.13 19.25 -2.88
C PRO A 215 -4.76 17.76 -2.86
N TYR A 216 -5.44 16.99 -2.00
CA TYR A 216 -5.29 15.54 -1.98
C TYR A 216 -5.65 14.95 -3.36
N PRO A 217 -4.76 14.19 -4.03
CA PRO A 217 -4.85 13.88 -5.45
C PRO A 217 -5.82 12.72 -5.79
N ASP A 218 -6.86 12.55 -4.98
CA ASP A 218 -7.89 11.53 -5.15
C ASP A 218 -9.25 12.06 -4.64
N ARG A 219 -10.26 12.07 -5.51
CA ARG A 219 -11.62 12.51 -5.22
C ARG A 219 -12.41 11.51 -4.38
N LYS A 220 -12.00 10.24 -4.36
CA LYS A 220 -12.68 9.22 -3.56
C LYS A 220 -12.45 9.49 -2.07
N ALA A 221 -13.40 9.07 -1.25
CA ALA A 221 -13.24 9.14 0.20
C ALA A 221 -11.97 8.36 0.62
N MET A 222 -11.23 8.86 1.61
CA MET A 222 -10.11 8.12 2.17
C MET A 222 -10.62 6.77 2.74
N GLY A 223 -9.98 5.67 2.35
CA GLY A 223 -10.43 4.31 2.68
C GLY A 223 -11.48 3.72 1.73
N PHE A 224 -11.86 4.41 0.65
CA PHE A 224 -12.72 3.84 -0.40
C PHE A 224 -12.11 2.54 -0.98
N PRO A 225 -12.89 1.45 -1.14
CA PRO A 225 -14.35 1.36 -1.05
C PRO A 225 -14.91 0.91 0.32
N PHE A 226 -14.07 0.88 1.37
CA PHE A 226 -14.43 0.34 2.69
C PHE A 226 -14.96 1.40 3.68
N ASP A 227 -15.09 2.66 3.25
CA ASP A 227 -15.58 3.77 4.07
C ASP A 227 -17.08 3.65 4.45
N ARG A 228 -17.85 2.87 3.69
CA ARG A 228 -19.31 2.70 3.87
C ARG A 228 -19.68 1.27 4.20
N THR A 229 -20.83 1.09 4.87
CA THR A 229 -21.41 -0.23 5.15
C THR A 229 -21.57 -1.05 3.88
N ILE A 230 -21.14 -2.31 3.94
CA ILE A 230 -21.28 -3.28 2.85
C ILE A 230 -22.47 -4.19 3.18
N VAL A 231 -23.50 -4.10 2.34
CA VAL A 231 -24.70 -4.94 2.45
C VAL A 231 -24.58 -6.09 1.46
N ALA A 232 -23.82 -7.12 1.85
CA ALA A 232 -23.67 -8.38 1.13
C ALA A 232 -23.40 -9.50 2.13
N ASP A 233 -23.97 -10.68 1.89
CA ASP A 233 -23.79 -11.83 2.79
C ASP A 233 -22.44 -12.50 2.55
N THR A 234 -21.93 -12.44 1.31
CA THR A 234 -20.62 -12.99 0.94
C THR A 234 -19.77 -11.97 0.18
N VAL A 235 -18.44 -12.14 0.27
CA VAL A 235 -17.48 -11.38 -0.54
C VAL A 235 -17.80 -11.51 -2.04
N LYS A 236 -18.10 -12.73 -2.50
CA LYS A 236 -18.32 -13.02 -3.92
C LYS A 236 -19.50 -12.23 -4.51
N GLU A 237 -20.54 -11.99 -3.72
CA GLU A 237 -21.68 -11.17 -4.14
C GLU A 237 -21.36 -9.68 -4.20
N TRP A 238 -20.38 -9.23 -3.41
CA TRP A 238 -19.97 -7.84 -3.35
C TRP A 238 -18.95 -7.47 -4.44
N LEU A 239 -18.06 -8.40 -4.80
CA LEU A 239 -17.02 -8.14 -5.79
C LEU A 239 -17.59 -7.83 -7.18
N LEU A 240 -17.08 -6.77 -7.78
CA LEU A 240 -17.30 -6.40 -9.16
C LEU A 240 -16.13 -6.87 -10.04
N PRO A 241 -16.27 -6.90 -11.38
CA PRO A 241 -15.19 -7.36 -12.28
C PRO A 241 -13.86 -6.62 -12.09
N ASN A 242 -13.91 -5.34 -11.74
CA ASN A 242 -12.73 -4.50 -11.48
C ASN A 242 -12.17 -4.66 -10.04
N MET A 243 -12.58 -5.69 -9.31
CA MET A 243 -12.15 -6.00 -7.95
C MET A 243 -11.68 -7.46 -7.85
N SER A 244 -10.74 -7.72 -6.95
CA SER A 244 -10.27 -9.06 -6.61
C SER A 244 -10.01 -9.17 -5.12
N LEU A 245 -10.25 -10.35 -4.55
CA LEU A 245 -9.87 -10.71 -3.19
C LEU A 245 -9.08 -12.02 -3.25
N THR A 246 -7.75 -11.94 -3.15
CA THR A 246 -6.86 -13.10 -3.15
C THR A 246 -6.41 -13.39 -1.72
N THR A 247 -6.36 -14.66 -1.32
CA THR A 247 -5.76 -15.04 -0.04
C THR A 247 -4.24 -15.14 -0.19
N VAL A 248 -3.51 -14.42 0.66
CA VAL A 248 -2.05 -14.47 0.80
C VAL A 248 -1.70 -14.86 2.23
N LYS A 249 -0.51 -15.40 2.43
CA LYS A 249 -0.03 -15.83 3.75
C LYS A 249 1.13 -14.95 4.19
N ILE A 250 1.12 -14.52 5.45
CA ILE A 250 2.26 -13.84 6.07
C ILE A 250 2.86 -14.75 7.13
N LEU A 251 4.10 -15.17 6.89
CA LEU A 251 4.88 -16.05 7.76
C LEU A 251 5.91 -15.25 8.53
N HIS A 252 5.91 -15.35 9.85
CA HIS A 252 6.97 -14.75 10.66
C HIS A 252 8.09 -15.77 10.89
N SER A 253 9.29 -15.48 10.40
CA SER A 253 10.49 -16.25 10.69
C SER A 253 10.90 -16.05 12.16
N LEU A 254 11.07 -17.16 12.88
CA LEU A 254 11.60 -17.18 14.25
C LEU A 254 13.13 -17.28 14.31
N GLU A 255 13.78 -17.51 13.16
CA GLU A 255 15.23 -17.67 13.09
C GLU A 255 15.91 -16.28 13.01
N GLN A 256 16.85 -16.05 13.95
CA GLN A 256 17.88 -14.99 13.90
C GLN A 256 19.21 -15.61 13.49
#